data_AF-A0AAE1QEX6-F1
#
_entry.id   AF-A0AAE1QEX6-F1
#
_cell.length_a   1.000
_cell.length_b   1.000
_cell.length_c   1.000
_cell.angle_alpha   90.00
_cell.angle_beta   90.00
_cell.angle_gamma   90.00
#
_symmetry.space_group_name_H-M   'P 1'
#
loop_
_entity.id
_entity.type
_entity.pdbx_description
1 polymer ?
#
loop_
_entity_poly.entity_id
_entity_poly.type
_entity_poly.pdbx_seq_one_letter_code
_entity_poly.pdbx_strand_id
1 'polypeptide(L)'
;MAPTLFSIYFSVLLNFAFGECENGVYLRTRSDGSLFNIARLRSYRRAEMVLCRELLFADDVALVAHEEHALKRLINKLSHACDVFSLEMCISKTEVLVQGANEDPAITLNGSQLAVVDKFTYLGSVMSKGGFMEDEVNTRIGKAAAAFGKLIRRAWTNGKLTMKTKMLIYQSCVLSSLMYGSESWTLYSRQEKRLNSFHLRCLRKILSIKWQDKITNVEVSRCAGLPTVFEMLKERRLRWLSHVYRMDDDRLPRKILYAELAEGRRPIGRPKLRYKDVYRATLKKFEVNLENWEEVAADRSRWRSTVQGGVERYRTRWTQRETQRRQRRHAPDQQEGERQFQCTYCGRLCRANIGLISHERLCRFGGNQLGL
;
A
#
# COMPACT_ATOMS: atom_id res chain seq x y z
N MET A 1 32.87 8.62 10.48
CA MET A 1 32.55 8.00 11.78
C MET A 1 32.01 6.59 11.52
N ALA A 2 32.47 5.56 12.22
CA ALA A 2 31.90 4.21 12.05
C ALA A 2 30.38 4.24 12.38
N PRO A 3 29.51 3.50 11.68
CA PRO A 3 28.06 3.57 11.88
C PRO A 3 27.64 3.43 13.36
N THR A 4 28.30 2.54 14.10
CA THR A 4 28.04 2.32 15.53
C THR A 4 28.38 3.53 16.40
N LEU A 5 29.52 4.18 16.14
CA LEU A 5 29.93 5.37 16.89
C LEU A 5 28.97 6.53 16.65
N PHE A 6 28.52 6.71 15.41
CA PHE A 6 27.50 7.70 15.10
C PHE A 6 26.18 7.39 15.81
N SER A 7 25.74 6.13 15.85
CA SER A 7 24.52 5.75 16.58
C SER A 7 24.61 6.01 18.09
N ILE A 8 25.76 5.73 18.73
CA ILE A 8 25.97 6.02 20.15
C ILE A 8 25.94 7.54 20.37
N TYR A 9 26.71 8.27 19.55
CA TYR A 9 26.77 9.73 19.61
C TYR A 9 25.38 10.37 19.49
N PHE A 10 24.62 9.93 18.48
CA PHE A 10 23.28 10.43 18.21
C PHE A 10 22.29 10.04 19.31
N SER A 11 22.43 8.85 19.91
CA SER A 11 21.63 8.45 21.07
C SER A 11 21.85 9.37 22.28
N VAL A 12 23.09 9.82 22.51
CA VAL A 12 23.39 10.78 23.59
C VAL A 12 22.79 12.16 23.27
N LEU A 13 22.93 12.62 22.03
CA LEU A 13 22.31 13.87 21.56
C LEU A 13 20.80 13.85 21.77
N LEU A 14 20.12 12.76 21.38
CA LEU A 14 18.67 12.64 21.55
C LEU A 14 18.26 12.56 23.02
N ASN A 15 19.06 11.92 23.87
CA ASN A 15 18.81 11.92 25.31
C ASN A 15 18.96 13.34 25.89
N PHE A 16 19.94 14.12 25.42
CA PHE A 16 20.08 15.53 25.79
C PHE A 16 18.90 16.37 25.29
N ALA A 17 18.47 16.19 24.03
CA ALA A 17 17.35 16.92 23.45
C ALA A 17 16.02 16.61 24.16
N PHE A 18 15.78 15.32 24.47
CA PHE A 18 14.44 14.80 24.70
C PHE A 18 14.28 13.93 25.97
N GLY A 19 15.31 13.78 26.81
CA GLY A 19 15.28 12.86 27.96
C GLY A 19 14.07 13.02 28.88
N GLU A 20 13.61 14.26 29.08
CA GLU A 20 12.43 14.59 29.90
C GLU A 20 11.20 15.01 29.09
N CYS A 21 11.22 14.86 27.76
CA CYS A 21 10.19 15.40 26.90
C CYS A 21 9.01 14.44 26.69
N GLU A 22 7.83 14.84 27.15
CA GLU A 22 6.59 14.07 26.98
C GLU A 22 5.83 14.39 25.68
N ASN A 23 6.41 15.19 24.79
CA ASN A 23 5.78 15.57 23.53
C ASN A 23 5.94 14.48 22.48
N GLY A 24 4.84 14.11 21.84
CA GLY A 24 4.84 13.17 20.72
C GLY A 24 3.45 12.66 20.41
N VAL A 25 3.38 11.44 19.87
CA VAL A 25 2.15 10.71 19.59
C VAL A 25 2.01 9.58 20.61
N TYR A 26 0.94 9.61 21.39
CA TYR A 26 0.67 8.57 22.36
C TYR A 26 -0.11 7.42 21.73
N LEU A 27 0.39 6.21 21.96
CA LEU A 27 -0.20 4.97 21.51
C LEU A 27 -0.62 4.16 22.73
N ARG A 28 -1.85 3.64 22.70
CA ARG A 28 -2.31 2.68 23.69
C ARG A 28 -2.11 1.28 23.14
N THR A 29 -1.25 0.49 23.78
CA THR A 29 -0.94 -0.87 23.35
C THR A 29 -1.15 -1.88 24.46
N ARG A 30 -1.16 -3.14 24.07
CA ARG A 30 -1.23 -4.29 24.95
C ARG A 30 -0.67 -5.45 24.17
N SER A 31 0.21 -6.29 24.72
CA SER A 31 0.75 -7.44 23.96
C SER A 31 -0.14 -8.69 24.09
N ASP A 32 -0.87 -8.87 25.20
CA ASP A 32 -1.67 -10.09 25.46
C ASP A 32 -3.01 -10.12 24.70
N GLY A 33 -3.34 -11.30 24.17
CA GLY A 33 -4.61 -11.62 23.49
C GLY A 33 -4.58 -11.45 21.97
N SER A 34 -5.75 -11.57 21.33
CA SER A 34 -5.88 -11.48 19.86
C SER A 34 -5.65 -10.07 19.30
N LEU A 35 -4.80 -9.96 18.27
CA LEU A 35 -4.52 -8.71 17.51
C LEU A 35 -5.79 -8.02 17.00
N PHE A 36 -6.83 -8.81 16.72
CA PHE A 36 -8.05 -8.38 16.06
C PHE A 36 -9.16 -7.94 17.03
N ASN A 37 -8.97 -8.15 18.33
CA ASN A 37 -9.90 -7.68 19.37
C ASN A 37 -9.45 -6.33 19.93
N ILE A 38 -9.78 -5.24 19.23
CA ILE A 38 -9.39 -3.87 19.62
C ILE A 38 -10.07 -3.40 20.90
N ALA A 39 -11.26 -3.94 21.24
CA ALA A 39 -11.99 -3.56 22.44
C ALA A 39 -11.18 -3.76 23.74
N ARG A 40 -10.20 -4.68 23.71
CA ARG A 40 -9.28 -4.94 24.83
C ARG A 40 -8.48 -3.71 25.28
N LEU A 41 -8.22 -2.76 24.36
CA LEU A 41 -7.48 -1.53 24.65
C LEU A 41 -8.33 -0.49 25.39
N ARG A 42 -9.63 -0.75 25.62
CA ARG A 42 -10.48 0.13 26.44
C ARG A 42 -10.19 -0.01 27.94
N SER A 43 -9.59 -1.12 28.37
CA SER A 43 -9.23 -1.32 29.77
C SER A 43 -7.99 -0.49 30.11
N TYR A 44 -8.18 0.58 30.87
CA TYR A 44 -7.10 1.48 31.27
C TYR A 44 -6.04 0.80 32.15
N ARG A 45 -6.45 -0.15 33.00
CA ARG A 45 -5.55 -0.83 33.97
C ARG A 45 -4.60 -1.85 33.34
N ARG A 46 -4.84 -2.29 32.09
CA ARG A 46 -4.07 -3.37 31.45
C ARG A 46 -3.39 -2.93 30.15
N ALA A 47 -3.56 -1.68 29.73
CA ALA A 47 -2.96 -1.16 28.52
C ALA A 47 -1.76 -0.28 28.88
N GLU A 48 -0.66 -0.45 28.14
CA GLU A 48 0.54 0.38 28.25
C GLU A 48 0.38 1.61 27.35
N MET A 49 0.87 2.75 27.84
CA MET A 49 1.00 3.98 27.07
C MET A 49 2.41 4.05 26.49
N VAL A 50 2.51 4.17 25.18
CA VAL A 50 3.78 4.23 24.45
C VAL A 50 3.86 5.58 23.75
N LEU A 51 4.91 6.33 24.05
CA LEU A 51 5.21 7.59 23.38
C LEU A 51 6.04 7.30 22.12
N CYS A 52 5.51 7.63 20.95
CA CYS A 52 6.25 7.65 19.70
C CYS A 52 6.55 9.11 19.35
N ARG A 53 7.82 9.47 19.23
CA ARG A 53 8.26 10.87 19.06
C ARG A 53 9.26 10.99 17.93
N GLU A 54 10.27 10.14 17.90
CA GLU A 54 11.31 10.11 16.88
C GLU A 54 11.36 8.77 16.10
N LEU A 55 11.46 8.87 14.77
CA LEU A 55 11.75 7.76 13.87
C LEU A 55 13.13 8.02 13.26
N LEU A 56 14.09 7.17 13.60
CA LEU A 56 15.50 7.38 13.34
C LEU A 56 16.04 6.37 12.33
N PHE A 57 16.81 6.86 11.37
CA PHE A 57 17.58 6.02 10.49
C PHE A 57 18.81 6.76 9.96
N ALA A 58 20.00 6.37 10.41
CA ALA A 58 21.23 7.13 10.13
C ALA A 58 21.03 8.62 10.49
N ASP A 59 21.25 9.53 9.55
CA ASP A 59 21.06 10.98 9.68
C ASP A 59 19.60 11.42 9.49
N ASP A 60 18.73 10.58 8.94
CA ASP A 60 17.31 10.91 8.74
C ASP A 60 16.53 10.77 10.06
N VAL A 61 15.99 11.89 10.54
CA VAL A 61 15.09 11.97 11.70
C VAL A 61 13.72 12.47 11.26
N ALA A 62 12.68 11.69 11.57
CA ALA A 62 11.31 12.16 11.48
C ALA A 62 10.72 12.31 12.89
N LEU A 63 10.28 13.52 13.22
CA LEU A 63 9.59 13.83 14.47
C LEU A 63 8.08 13.79 14.26
N VAL A 64 7.34 13.27 15.25
CA VAL A 64 5.88 13.19 15.22
C VAL A 64 5.28 13.77 16.50
N ALA A 65 4.19 14.53 16.37
CA ALA A 65 3.42 15.04 17.50
C ALA A 65 1.95 15.24 17.10
N HIS A 66 1.04 15.21 18.08
CA HIS A 66 -0.38 15.52 17.86
C HIS A 66 -0.65 17.01 17.64
N GLU A 67 0.15 17.88 18.25
CA GLU A 67 -0.05 19.33 18.24
C GLU A 67 1.12 20.05 17.56
N GLU A 68 0.81 21.15 16.88
CA GLU A 68 1.81 22.01 16.25
C GLU A 68 2.82 22.55 17.26
N HIS A 69 2.36 23.08 18.40
CA HIS A 69 3.27 23.60 19.43
C HIS A 69 4.19 22.50 19.98
N ALA A 70 3.69 21.27 20.12
CA ALA A 70 4.50 20.14 20.55
C ALA A 70 5.59 19.83 19.50
N LEU A 71 5.25 19.81 18.22
CA LEU A 71 6.23 19.61 17.14
C LEU A 71 7.26 20.74 17.08
N LYS A 72 6.83 21.99 17.27
CA LYS A 72 7.71 23.17 17.34
C LYS A 72 8.70 23.10 18.51
N ARG A 73 8.26 22.63 19.68
CA ARG A 73 9.16 22.37 20.81
C ARG A 73 10.18 21.28 20.49
N LEU A 74 9.73 20.18 19.88
CA LEU A 74 10.61 19.06 19.54
C LEU A 74 11.70 19.47 18.54
N ILE A 75 11.34 20.20 17.48
CA ILE A 75 12.33 20.62 16.48
C ILE A 75 13.33 21.63 17.03
N ASN A 76 12.89 22.57 17.88
CA ASN A 76 13.79 23.52 18.53
C ASN A 76 14.74 22.84 19.52
N LYS A 77 14.25 21.85 20.28
CA LYS A 77 15.09 21.03 21.16
C LYS A 77 16.13 20.24 20.37
N LEU A 78 15.73 19.64 19.24
CA LEU A 78 16.66 18.95 18.36
C LEU A 78 17.70 19.89 17.78
N SER A 79 17.30 21.08 17.31
CA SER A 79 18.24 22.09 16.79
C SER A 79 19.27 22.50 17.83
N HIS A 80 18.81 22.83 19.03
CA HIS A 80 19.71 23.20 20.12
C HIS A 80 20.68 22.08 20.49
N ALA A 81 20.19 20.84 20.52
CA ALA A 81 21.04 19.68 20.75
C ALA A 81 22.06 19.49 19.62
N CYS A 82 21.66 19.64 18.36
CA CYS A 82 22.57 19.61 17.22
C CYS A 82 23.67 20.67 17.38
N ASP A 83 23.32 21.91 17.73
CA ASP A 83 24.30 23.00 17.93
C ASP A 83 25.31 22.67 19.04
N VAL A 84 24.83 22.19 20.21
CA VAL A 84 25.69 21.79 21.33
C VAL A 84 26.62 20.63 20.95
N PHE A 85 26.11 19.69 20.15
CA PHE A 85 26.83 18.52 19.66
C PHE A 85 27.49 18.77 18.30
N SER A 86 27.73 20.02 17.91
CA SER A 86 28.46 20.37 16.67
C SER A 86 27.93 19.66 15.40
N LEU A 87 26.62 19.45 15.33
CA LEU A 87 25.89 18.98 14.15
C LEU A 87 25.06 20.13 13.59
N GLU A 88 24.86 20.13 12.28
CA GLU A 88 24.06 21.15 11.60
C GLU A 88 22.78 20.53 11.02
N MET A 89 21.64 21.16 11.29
CA MET A 89 20.38 20.79 10.66
C MET A 89 20.21 21.46 9.30
N CYS A 90 20.00 20.66 8.26
CA CYS A 90 19.76 21.17 6.93
C CYS A 90 18.31 21.67 6.78
N ILE A 91 18.10 22.98 6.90
CA ILE A 91 16.77 23.61 6.79
C ILE A 91 16.10 23.27 5.46
N SER A 92 16.84 23.30 4.35
CA SER A 92 16.29 23.05 3.00
C SER A 92 15.83 21.62 2.76
N LYS A 93 16.29 20.65 3.57
CA LYS A 93 15.83 19.25 3.55
C LYS A 93 14.76 18.96 4.61
N THR A 94 14.52 19.89 5.52
CA THR A 94 13.59 19.70 6.63
C THR A 94 12.20 20.15 6.21
N GLU A 95 11.29 19.20 6.12
CA GLU A 95 9.91 19.42 5.66
C GLU A 95 8.91 19.09 6.78
N VAL A 96 7.74 19.72 6.73
CA VAL A 96 6.63 19.48 7.67
C VAL A 96 5.44 18.92 6.90
N LEU A 97 4.95 17.76 7.33
CA LEU A 97 3.68 17.20 6.86
C LEU A 97 2.62 17.33 7.95
N VAL A 98 1.46 17.86 7.58
CA VAL A 98 0.30 17.89 8.47
C VAL A 98 -0.79 16.97 7.94
N GLN A 99 -1.44 16.24 8.84
CA GLN A 99 -2.57 15.37 8.52
C GLN A 99 -3.76 15.73 9.39
N GLY A 100 -4.89 16.05 8.76
CA GLY A 100 -6.16 16.29 9.45
C GLY A 100 -6.35 17.70 10.04
N ALA A 101 -5.41 18.63 9.84
CA ALA A 101 -5.62 20.05 10.14
C ALA A 101 -6.16 20.80 8.90
N ASN A 102 -6.91 21.87 9.15
CA ASN A 102 -7.45 22.75 8.10
C ASN A 102 -6.44 23.79 7.62
N GLU A 103 -5.50 24.17 8.48
CA GLU A 103 -4.52 25.22 8.23
C GLU A 103 -3.11 24.64 8.23
N ASP A 104 -2.21 25.27 7.48
CA ASP A 104 -0.81 24.91 7.44
C ASP A 104 -0.08 25.51 8.64
N PRO A 105 0.82 24.76 9.31
CA PRO A 105 1.42 25.18 10.57
C PRO A 105 2.55 26.20 10.36
N ALA A 106 2.74 27.07 11.34
CA ALA A 106 3.80 28.08 11.37
C ALA A 106 5.01 27.57 12.19
N ILE A 107 5.70 26.56 11.65
CA ILE A 107 6.90 25.99 12.25
C ILE A 107 8.14 26.64 11.66
N THR A 108 8.92 27.27 12.54
CA THR A 108 10.19 27.91 12.20
C THR A 108 11.37 27.17 12.83
N LEU A 109 12.48 27.12 12.12
CA LEU A 109 13.78 26.61 12.56
C LEU A 109 14.83 27.69 12.29
N ASN A 110 15.54 28.14 13.33
CA ASN A 110 16.52 29.22 13.24
C ASN A 110 16.00 30.49 12.52
N GLY A 111 14.75 30.88 12.83
CA GLY A 111 14.08 32.03 12.21
C GLY A 111 13.54 31.80 10.80
N SER A 112 13.85 30.67 10.16
CA SER A 112 13.37 30.32 8.82
C SER A 112 12.11 29.43 8.91
N GLN A 113 11.08 29.76 8.13
CA GLN A 113 9.87 28.94 8.02
C GLN A 113 10.19 27.61 7.30
N LEU A 114 9.80 26.50 7.90
CA LEU A 114 9.95 25.18 7.29
C LEU A 114 8.92 24.97 6.17
N ALA A 115 9.33 24.25 5.13
CA ALA A 115 8.45 23.94 4.01
C ALA A 115 7.34 22.98 4.46
N VAL A 116 6.09 23.43 4.36
CA VAL A 116 4.92 22.57 4.57
C VAL A 116 4.63 21.85 3.25
N VAL A 117 4.62 20.52 3.28
CA VAL A 117 4.49 19.69 2.08
C VAL A 117 3.24 18.82 2.12
N ASP A 118 2.62 18.60 0.96
CA ASP A 118 1.51 17.65 0.82
C ASP A 118 2.00 16.19 0.76
N LYS A 119 3.28 15.99 0.43
CA LYS A 119 3.90 14.68 0.25
C LYS A 119 5.25 14.65 0.94
N PHE A 120 5.35 13.81 1.96
CA PHE A 120 6.57 13.64 2.75
C PHE A 120 7.24 12.32 2.40
N THR A 121 8.52 12.34 2.08
CA THR A 121 9.27 11.13 1.76
C THR A 121 10.18 10.75 2.90
N TYR A 122 9.97 9.58 3.49
CA TYR A 122 10.84 9.03 4.53
C TYR A 122 11.27 7.61 4.16
N LEU A 123 12.59 7.37 4.16
CA LEU A 123 13.20 6.09 3.75
C LEU A 123 12.67 5.59 2.40
N GLY A 124 12.49 6.53 1.49
CA GLY A 124 12.02 6.30 0.14
C GLY A 124 10.53 5.95 0.01
N SER A 125 9.74 5.95 1.10
CA SER A 125 8.28 5.80 1.10
C SER A 125 7.59 7.16 1.22
N VAL A 126 6.50 7.35 0.50
CA VAL A 126 5.77 8.62 0.41
C VAL A 126 4.49 8.59 1.24
N MET A 127 4.35 9.55 2.15
CA MET A 127 3.14 9.80 2.92
C MET A 127 2.45 11.05 2.40
N SER A 128 1.15 10.97 2.15
CA SER A 128 0.35 12.12 1.71
C SER A 128 -0.38 12.80 2.87
N LYS A 129 -0.65 14.11 2.77
CA LYS A 129 -1.50 14.89 3.71
C LYS A 129 -2.86 14.23 3.93
N GLY A 130 -3.42 13.69 2.86
CA GLY A 130 -4.68 12.93 2.89
C GLY A 130 -4.57 11.50 3.43
N GLY A 131 -3.39 10.97 3.75
CA GLY A 131 -3.22 9.59 4.22
C GLY A 131 -3.65 8.53 3.19
N PHE A 132 -3.58 8.88 1.91
CA PHE A 132 -3.92 8.04 0.77
C PHE A 132 -2.67 7.36 0.20
N MET A 133 -2.83 6.12 -0.26
CA MET A 133 -1.73 5.31 -0.80
C MET A 133 -1.42 5.61 -2.28
N GLU A 134 -2.20 6.49 -2.91
CA GLU A 134 -2.11 6.85 -4.31
C GLU A 134 -0.71 7.34 -4.69
N ASP A 135 -0.14 8.26 -3.90
CA ASP A 135 1.18 8.83 -4.17
C ASP A 135 2.30 7.81 -4.01
N GLU A 136 2.25 6.96 -2.98
CA GLU A 136 3.21 5.88 -2.80
C GLU A 136 3.12 4.86 -3.95
N VAL A 137 1.91 4.42 -4.31
CA VAL A 137 1.69 3.48 -5.42
C VAL A 137 2.18 4.07 -6.75
N ASN A 138 1.89 5.34 -7.02
CA ASN A 138 2.34 6.03 -8.22
C ASN A 138 3.88 6.15 -8.24
N THR A 139 4.48 6.53 -7.12
CA THR A 139 5.94 6.65 -6.98
C THR A 139 6.63 5.31 -7.24
N ARG A 140 6.10 4.20 -6.72
CA ARG A 140 6.66 2.85 -6.91
C ARG A 140 6.53 2.36 -8.33
N ILE A 141 5.37 2.59 -8.96
CA ILE A 141 5.19 2.31 -10.39
C ILE A 141 6.17 3.14 -11.21
N GLY A 142 6.35 4.43 -10.90
CA GLY A 142 7.30 5.31 -11.58
C GLY A 142 8.75 4.82 -11.46
N LYS A 143 9.22 4.51 -10.25
CA LYS A 143 10.56 3.96 -9.99
C LYS A 143 10.77 2.63 -10.73
N ALA A 144 9.80 1.72 -10.66
CA ALA A 144 9.87 0.44 -11.37
C ALA A 144 9.83 0.62 -12.90
N ALA A 145 9.03 1.56 -13.41
CA ALA A 145 8.96 1.87 -14.84
C ALA A 145 10.29 2.44 -15.34
N ALA A 146 10.92 3.35 -14.59
CA ALA A 146 12.23 3.89 -14.90
C ALA A 146 13.30 2.78 -14.93
N ALA A 147 13.31 1.89 -13.93
CA ALA A 147 14.21 0.72 -13.90
C ALA A 147 13.97 -0.21 -15.10
N PHE A 148 12.71 -0.47 -15.44
CA PHE A 148 12.35 -1.28 -16.61
C PHE A 148 12.83 -0.62 -17.91
N GLY A 149 12.62 0.69 -18.06
CA GLY A 149 13.03 1.47 -19.24
C GLY A 149 14.53 1.43 -19.49
N LYS A 150 15.35 1.61 -18.44
CA LYS A 150 16.83 1.53 -18.52
C LYS A 150 17.34 0.18 -19.02
N LEU A 151 16.56 -0.88 -18.88
CA LEU A 151 16.92 -2.25 -19.24
C LEU A 151 16.40 -2.71 -20.61
N ILE A 152 15.71 -1.85 -21.38
CA ILE A 152 15.14 -2.21 -22.68
C ILE A 152 16.19 -2.82 -23.62
N ARG A 153 17.25 -2.06 -23.95
CA ARG A 153 18.28 -2.51 -24.90
C ARG A 153 19.19 -3.59 -24.31
N ARG A 154 19.53 -3.46 -23.02
CA ARG A 154 20.53 -4.32 -22.36
C ARG A 154 19.97 -5.71 -22.02
N ALA A 155 18.69 -5.78 -21.65
CA ALA A 155 18.07 -7.01 -21.18
C ALA A 155 16.88 -7.46 -22.05
N TRP A 156 15.86 -6.63 -22.23
CA TRP A 156 14.57 -7.08 -22.79
C TRP A 156 14.66 -7.44 -24.27
N THR A 157 15.27 -6.58 -25.09
CA THR A 157 15.44 -6.81 -26.53
C THR A 157 16.72 -7.58 -26.88
N ASN A 158 17.55 -7.88 -25.88
CA ASN A 158 18.80 -8.60 -26.11
C ASN A 158 18.52 -10.09 -26.38
N GLY A 159 18.79 -10.54 -27.60
CA GLY A 159 18.63 -11.94 -28.02
C GLY A 159 19.65 -12.89 -27.40
N LYS A 160 20.77 -12.39 -26.88
CA LYS A 160 21.83 -13.21 -26.25
C LYS A 160 21.46 -13.67 -24.84
N LEU A 161 20.42 -13.11 -24.23
CA LEU A 161 19.99 -13.48 -22.88
C LEU A 161 18.85 -14.49 -22.92
N THR A 162 19.00 -15.57 -22.15
CA THR A 162 17.93 -16.54 -21.95
C THR A 162 16.73 -15.91 -21.27
N MET A 163 15.54 -16.47 -21.48
CA MET A 163 14.33 -15.99 -20.81
C MET A 163 14.43 -16.10 -19.29
N LYS A 164 15.05 -17.18 -18.78
CA LYS A 164 15.33 -17.36 -17.34
C LYS A 164 16.15 -16.21 -16.77
N THR A 165 17.22 -15.81 -17.45
CA THR A 165 18.05 -14.67 -17.05
C THR A 165 17.25 -13.37 -17.08
N LYS A 166 16.43 -13.13 -18.11
CA LYS A 166 15.56 -11.94 -18.18
C LYS A 166 14.57 -11.89 -17.02
N MET A 167 13.98 -13.02 -16.63
CA MET A 167 13.08 -13.09 -15.46
C MET A 167 13.81 -12.77 -14.16
N LEU A 168 15.04 -13.27 -13.96
CA LEU A 168 15.85 -12.94 -12.78
C LEU A 168 16.21 -11.45 -12.71
N ILE A 169 16.59 -10.84 -13.84
CA ILE A 169 16.85 -9.40 -13.92
C ILE A 169 15.57 -8.61 -13.60
N TYR A 170 14.43 -9.02 -14.15
CA TYR A 170 13.15 -8.38 -13.89
C TYR A 170 12.77 -8.43 -12.41
N GLN A 171 12.90 -9.59 -11.77
CA GLN A 171 12.65 -9.75 -10.34
C GLN A 171 13.57 -8.85 -9.50
N SER A 172 14.85 -8.83 -9.82
CA SER A 172 15.89 -8.19 -9.02
C SER A 172 15.91 -6.67 -9.14
N CYS A 173 15.59 -6.11 -10.31
CA CYS A 173 15.69 -4.67 -10.55
C CYS A 173 14.33 -3.95 -10.59
N VAL A 174 13.33 -4.56 -11.23
CA VAL A 174 12.04 -3.90 -11.48
C VAL A 174 11.03 -4.26 -10.42
N LEU A 175 10.87 -5.55 -10.15
CA LEU A 175 9.88 -6.03 -9.19
C LEU A 175 10.26 -5.69 -7.75
N SER A 176 11.55 -5.74 -7.40
CA SER A 176 12.07 -5.24 -6.12
C SER A 176 11.72 -3.76 -5.90
N SER A 177 11.93 -2.91 -6.92
CA SER A 177 11.57 -1.50 -6.90
C SER A 177 10.06 -1.27 -6.77
N LEU A 178 9.25 -2.09 -7.47
CA LEU A 178 7.79 -2.03 -7.42
C LEU A 178 7.23 -2.43 -6.05
N MET A 179 7.86 -3.39 -5.37
CA MET A 179 7.35 -4.02 -4.15
C MET A 179 8.01 -3.48 -2.87
N TYR A 180 8.91 -2.51 -2.99
CA TYR A 180 9.61 -1.92 -1.85
C TYR A 180 8.59 -1.31 -0.87
N GLY A 181 8.66 -1.70 0.40
CA GLY A 181 7.76 -1.21 1.46
C GLY A 181 6.34 -1.78 1.40
N SER A 182 6.03 -2.71 0.49
CA SER A 182 4.66 -3.19 0.26
C SER A 182 4.02 -3.96 1.42
N GLU A 183 4.85 -4.45 2.34
CA GLU A 183 4.46 -5.03 3.64
C GLU A 183 3.67 -4.02 4.48
N SER A 184 3.90 -2.73 4.22
CA SER A 184 3.44 -1.57 4.98
C SER A 184 2.16 -0.93 4.41
N TRP A 185 1.70 -1.38 3.24
CA TRP A 185 0.68 -0.67 2.49
C TRP A 185 -0.75 -1.09 2.81
N THR A 186 -1.61 -0.09 3.07
CA THR A 186 -3.06 -0.26 3.25
C THR A 186 -3.83 -0.15 1.92
N LEU A 187 -3.59 -1.09 1.01
CA LEU A 187 -4.12 -1.01 -0.35
C LEU A 187 -5.61 -1.37 -0.50
N TYR A 188 -6.31 -0.59 -1.33
CA TYR A 188 -7.60 -0.95 -1.91
C TYR A 188 -7.43 -1.83 -3.15
N SER A 189 -8.49 -2.57 -3.50
CA SER A 189 -8.53 -3.46 -4.68
C SER A 189 -8.16 -2.73 -5.99
N ARG A 190 -8.56 -1.46 -6.16
CA ARG A 190 -8.18 -0.65 -7.33
C ARG A 190 -6.66 -0.48 -7.43
N GLN A 191 -5.98 -0.24 -6.32
CA GLN A 191 -4.53 -0.04 -6.27
C GLN A 191 -3.78 -1.36 -6.50
N GLU A 192 -4.22 -2.47 -5.88
CA GLU A 192 -3.66 -3.81 -6.15
C GLU A 192 -3.76 -4.15 -7.65
N LYS A 193 -4.91 -3.84 -8.29
CA LYS A 193 -5.10 -4.03 -9.73
C LYS A 193 -4.15 -3.16 -10.57
N ARG A 194 -3.92 -1.90 -10.20
CA ARG A 194 -2.99 -1.01 -10.92
C ARG A 194 -1.56 -1.56 -10.91
N LEU A 195 -1.08 -1.99 -9.75
CA LEU A 195 0.24 -2.61 -9.61
C LEU A 195 0.33 -3.90 -10.46
N ASN A 196 -0.69 -4.76 -10.39
CA ASN A 196 -0.73 -5.98 -11.18
C ASN A 196 -0.77 -5.71 -12.70
N SER A 197 -1.51 -4.68 -13.14
CA SER A 197 -1.54 -4.27 -14.54
C SER A 197 -0.18 -3.78 -15.05
N PHE A 198 0.57 -3.04 -14.22
CA PHE A 198 1.95 -2.66 -14.55
C PHE A 198 2.84 -3.90 -14.68
N HIS A 199 2.79 -4.81 -13.69
CA HIS A 199 3.55 -6.06 -13.71
C HIS A 199 3.29 -6.89 -14.97
N LEU A 200 2.02 -7.13 -15.30
CA LEU A 200 1.64 -7.89 -16.50
C LEU A 200 2.07 -7.21 -17.80
N ARG A 201 2.07 -5.88 -17.86
CA ARG A 201 2.56 -5.13 -19.02
C ARG A 201 4.06 -5.36 -19.24
N CYS A 202 4.84 -5.31 -18.17
CA CYS A 202 6.27 -5.64 -18.22
C CYS A 202 6.49 -7.09 -18.68
N LEU A 203 5.78 -8.05 -18.10
CA LEU A 203 5.92 -9.47 -18.47
C LEU A 203 5.59 -9.71 -19.94
N ARG A 204 4.47 -9.17 -20.44
CA ARG A 204 4.11 -9.27 -21.86
C ARG A 204 5.19 -8.70 -22.76
N LYS A 205 5.79 -7.57 -22.38
CA LYS A 205 6.88 -6.96 -23.16
C LYS A 205 8.14 -7.81 -23.18
N ILE A 206 8.52 -8.43 -22.05
CA ILE A 206 9.70 -9.30 -21.98
C ILE A 206 9.48 -10.60 -22.76
N LEU A 207 8.27 -11.16 -22.67
CA LEU A 207 7.87 -12.40 -23.35
C LEU A 207 7.48 -12.17 -24.83
N SER A 208 7.55 -10.94 -25.34
CA SER A 208 7.12 -10.57 -26.69
C SER A 208 5.67 -10.93 -27.03
N ILE A 209 4.79 -10.98 -26.02
CA ILE A 209 3.36 -11.29 -26.19
C ILE A 209 2.61 -10.06 -26.69
N LYS A 210 1.98 -10.18 -27.86
CA LYS A 210 1.16 -9.17 -28.51
C LYS A 210 -0.32 -9.37 -28.20
N TRP A 211 -1.14 -8.39 -28.59
CA TRP A 211 -2.59 -8.49 -28.40
C TRP A 211 -3.22 -9.54 -29.35
N GLN A 212 -2.61 -9.77 -30.52
CA GLN A 212 -3.07 -10.77 -31.49
C GLN A 212 -3.00 -12.19 -30.93
N ASP A 213 -2.06 -12.46 -30.03
CA ASP A 213 -1.83 -13.80 -29.48
C ASP A 213 -2.98 -14.27 -28.57
N LYS A 214 -3.88 -13.35 -28.16
CA LYS A 214 -5.03 -13.60 -27.28
C LYS A 214 -4.68 -14.36 -25.97
N ILE A 215 -3.43 -14.26 -25.52
CA ILE A 215 -2.92 -14.88 -24.29
C ILE A 215 -3.52 -14.18 -23.06
N THR A 216 -4.08 -14.97 -22.13
CA THR A 216 -4.70 -14.46 -20.90
C THR A 216 -3.67 -13.92 -19.91
N ASN A 217 -4.10 -13.09 -18.96
CA ASN A 217 -3.21 -12.63 -17.90
C ASN A 217 -2.74 -13.77 -16.98
N VAL A 218 -3.58 -14.78 -16.74
CA VAL A 218 -3.19 -16.00 -16.01
C VAL A 218 -2.04 -16.69 -16.72
N GLU A 219 -2.17 -16.82 -18.04
CA GLU A 219 -1.19 -17.50 -18.88
C GLU A 219 0.13 -16.73 -18.97
N VAL A 220 0.09 -15.39 -19.03
CA VAL A 220 1.31 -14.55 -18.97
C VAL A 220 2.12 -14.84 -17.69
N SER A 221 1.46 -14.88 -16.53
CA SER A 221 2.13 -15.21 -15.26
C SER A 221 2.68 -16.63 -15.26
N ARG A 222 1.95 -17.59 -15.85
CA ARG A 222 2.40 -18.98 -16.00
C ARG A 222 3.65 -19.08 -16.87
N CYS A 223 3.66 -18.47 -18.05
CA CYS A 223 4.80 -18.46 -18.96
C CYS A 223 6.03 -17.77 -18.34
N ALA A 224 5.81 -16.71 -17.54
CA ALA A 224 6.89 -16.03 -16.84
C ALA A 224 7.46 -16.82 -15.65
N GLY A 225 6.75 -17.85 -15.17
CA GLY A 225 7.10 -18.54 -13.92
C GLY A 225 7.05 -17.63 -12.70
N LEU A 226 6.19 -16.60 -12.73
CA LEU A 226 6.12 -15.56 -11.71
C LEU A 226 4.72 -15.45 -11.10
N PRO A 227 4.60 -15.32 -9.77
CA PRO A 227 3.32 -15.07 -9.12
C PRO A 227 2.76 -13.70 -9.52
N THR A 228 1.45 -13.54 -9.42
CA THR A 228 0.80 -12.23 -9.60
C THR A 228 1.19 -11.28 -8.47
N VAL A 229 1.05 -9.96 -8.70
CA VAL A 229 1.26 -8.97 -7.62
C VAL A 229 0.29 -9.21 -6.47
N PHE A 230 -0.91 -9.72 -6.74
CA PHE A 230 -1.87 -10.04 -5.69
C PHE A 230 -1.36 -11.07 -4.70
N GLU A 231 -0.69 -12.11 -5.20
CA GLU A 231 -0.06 -13.16 -4.38
C GLU A 231 1.12 -12.58 -3.60
N MET A 232 2.03 -11.90 -4.30
CA MET A 232 3.25 -11.35 -3.69
C MET A 232 2.96 -10.36 -2.56
N LEU A 233 1.97 -9.46 -2.74
CA LEU A 233 1.56 -8.51 -1.71
C LEU A 233 1.07 -9.23 -0.46
N LYS A 234 0.27 -10.29 -0.62
CA LYS A 234 -0.34 -11.02 0.50
C LYS A 234 0.71 -11.85 1.24
N GLU A 235 1.57 -12.53 0.49
CA GLU A 235 2.67 -13.31 1.05
C GLU A 235 3.64 -12.41 1.85
N ARG A 236 4.09 -11.29 1.27
CA ARG A 236 4.98 -10.32 1.95
C ARG A 236 4.36 -9.78 3.23
N ARG A 237 3.08 -9.40 3.20
CA ARG A 237 2.33 -8.96 4.38
C ARG A 237 2.34 -10.02 5.48
N LEU A 238 2.01 -11.27 5.18
CA LEU A 238 1.97 -12.32 6.20
C LEU A 238 3.36 -12.71 6.71
N ARG A 239 4.37 -12.67 5.85
CA ARG A 239 5.77 -12.86 6.25
C ARG A 239 6.18 -11.80 7.27
N TRP A 240 5.90 -10.53 6.98
CA TRP A 240 6.16 -9.41 7.87
C TRP A 240 5.36 -9.48 9.16
N LEU A 241 4.05 -9.77 9.09
CA LEU A 241 3.18 -9.90 10.26
C LEU A 241 3.76 -10.89 11.28
N SER A 242 4.16 -12.08 10.83
CA SER A 242 4.75 -13.08 11.72
C SER A 242 6.13 -12.68 12.24
N HIS A 243 6.89 -11.91 11.47
CA HIS A 243 8.20 -11.44 11.89
C HIS A 243 8.08 -10.42 13.01
N VAL A 244 7.19 -9.44 12.86
CA VAL A 244 6.85 -8.49 13.92
C VAL A 244 6.23 -9.21 15.11
N TYR A 245 5.39 -10.22 14.89
CA TYR A 245 4.84 -11.02 15.97
C TYR A 245 5.95 -11.71 16.79
N ARG A 246 7.00 -12.25 16.18
CA ARG A 246 8.09 -12.90 16.92
C ARG A 246 9.12 -11.95 17.52
N MET A 247 8.96 -10.63 17.36
CA MET A 247 9.82 -9.66 18.06
C MET A 247 9.44 -9.58 19.53
N ASP A 248 10.40 -9.21 20.37
CA ASP A 248 10.19 -8.96 21.79
C ASP A 248 9.11 -7.88 22.01
N ASP A 249 8.36 -8.01 23.10
CA ASP A 249 7.21 -7.14 23.41
C ASP A 249 7.61 -5.68 23.71
N ASP A 250 8.87 -5.42 24.06
CA ASP A 250 9.44 -4.09 24.28
C ASP A 250 9.68 -3.33 22.96
N ARG A 251 9.87 -4.06 21.85
CA ARG A 251 10.21 -3.49 20.54
C ARG A 251 9.07 -2.64 19.99
N LEU A 252 9.39 -1.42 19.53
CA LEU A 252 8.39 -0.48 18.99
C LEU A 252 7.52 -1.06 17.86
N PRO A 253 8.03 -1.81 16.85
CA PRO A 253 7.16 -2.39 15.82
C PRO A 253 6.11 -3.37 16.37
N ARG A 254 6.48 -4.16 17.39
CA ARG A 254 5.60 -5.10 18.09
C ARG A 254 4.54 -4.33 18.88
N LYS A 255 4.93 -3.30 19.63
CA LYS A 255 4.00 -2.39 20.32
C LYS A 255 3.02 -1.70 19.36
N ILE A 256 3.50 -1.15 18.24
CA ILE A 256 2.67 -0.47 17.23
C ILE A 256 1.68 -1.43 16.57
N LEU A 257 2.09 -2.67 16.28
CA LEU A 257 1.21 -3.67 15.66
C LEU A 257 -0.08 -3.86 16.46
N TYR A 258 0.03 -3.89 17.79
CA TYR A 258 -1.11 -4.07 18.70
C TYR A 258 -1.76 -2.76 19.14
N ALA A 259 -1.11 -1.62 18.93
CA ALA A 259 -1.58 -0.33 19.43
C ALA A 259 -2.80 0.23 18.68
N GLU A 260 -3.47 1.19 19.31
CA GLU A 260 -4.27 2.24 18.66
C GLU A 260 -3.79 3.61 19.15
N LEU A 261 -4.12 4.68 18.43
CA LEU A 261 -3.88 6.04 18.93
C LEU A 261 -4.60 6.23 20.27
N ALA A 262 -3.92 6.86 21.23
CA ALA A 262 -4.51 7.15 22.54
C ALA A 262 -5.61 8.21 22.43
N GLU A 263 -5.45 9.13 21.49
CA GLU A 263 -6.35 10.23 21.19
C GLU A 263 -6.92 10.14 19.76
N GLY A 264 -8.01 10.87 19.54
CA GLY A 264 -8.75 10.85 18.29
C GLY A 264 -9.79 9.73 18.21
N ARG A 265 -10.68 9.83 17.23
CA ARG A 265 -11.75 8.86 17.00
C ARG A 265 -11.79 8.47 15.54
N ARG A 266 -12.09 7.19 15.29
CA ARG A 266 -12.32 6.70 13.94
C ARG A 266 -13.70 7.16 13.47
N PRO A 267 -13.82 7.79 12.29
CA PRO A 267 -15.12 8.22 11.77
C PRO A 267 -16.02 7.00 11.50
N ILE A 268 -17.33 7.21 11.68
CA ILE A 268 -18.38 6.22 11.40
C ILE A 268 -18.61 6.15 9.87
N GLY A 269 -19.06 4.98 9.38
CA GLY A 269 -19.41 4.78 7.97
C GLY A 269 -18.29 4.08 7.18
N ARG A 270 -17.63 4.81 6.28
CA ARG A 270 -16.58 4.26 5.39
C ARG A 270 -15.19 4.80 5.76
N PRO A 271 -14.62 4.42 6.92
CA PRO A 271 -13.29 4.88 7.31
C PRO A 271 -12.20 4.26 6.43
N LYS A 272 -11.05 4.93 6.38
CA LYS A 272 -9.85 4.44 5.65
C LYS A 272 -9.36 3.11 6.23
N LEU A 273 -8.85 2.23 5.37
CA LEU A 273 -8.28 0.95 5.79
C LEU A 273 -7.12 1.14 6.77
N ARG A 274 -7.09 0.34 7.84
CA ARG A 274 -5.94 0.19 8.73
C ARG A 274 -5.10 -1.01 8.32
N TYR A 275 -3.88 -1.05 8.83
CA TYR A 275 -3.01 -2.23 8.76
C TYR A 275 -3.71 -3.51 9.22
N LYS A 276 -4.35 -3.48 10.41
CA LYS A 276 -5.08 -4.62 10.97
C LYS A 276 -6.19 -5.11 10.04
N ASP A 277 -6.88 -4.21 9.35
CA ASP A 277 -7.96 -4.57 8.41
C ASP A 277 -7.40 -5.34 7.20
N VAL A 278 -6.24 -4.91 6.68
CA VAL A 278 -5.57 -5.56 5.54
C VAL A 278 -4.97 -6.91 5.92
N TYR A 279 -4.37 -7.04 7.11
CA TYR A 279 -3.88 -8.34 7.60
C TYR A 279 -5.03 -9.33 7.82
N ARG A 280 -6.11 -8.90 8.49
CA ARG A 280 -7.30 -9.74 8.68
C ARG A 280 -7.85 -10.24 7.34
N ALA A 281 -7.99 -9.34 6.36
CA ALA A 281 -8.45 -9.71 5.03
C ALA A 281 -7.49 -10.66 4.30
N THR A 282 -6.18 -10.53 4.56
CA THR A 282 -5.16 -11.39 3.94
C THR A 282 -5.17 -12.79 4.55
N LEU A 283 -5.22 -12.92 5.88
CA LEU A 283 -5.36 -14.20 6.59
C LEU A 283 -6.60 -14.96 6.10
N LYS A 284 -7.75 -14.28 6.01
CA LYS A 284 -8.99 -14.87 5.45
C LYS A 284 -8.80 -15.35 4.02
N LYS A 285 -8.15 -14.56 3.15
CA LYS A 285 -7.92 -14.94 1.74
C LYS A 285 -7.00 -16.15 1.61
N PHE A 286 -6.11 -16.38 2.57
CA PHE A 286 -5.20 -17.53 2.63
C PHE A 286 -5.74 -18.68 3.48
N GLU A 287 -6.95 -18.53 4.04
CA GLU A 287 -7.61 -19.51 4.91
C GLU A 287 -6.76 -19.89 6.12
N VAL A 288 -6.09 -18.89 6.70
CA VAL A 288 -5.44 -19.02 8.01
C VAL A 288 -6.45 -18.64 9.07
N ASN A 289 -6.62 -19.50 10.08
CA ASN A 289 -7.58 -19.26 11.15
C ASN A 289 -7.17 -18.01 11.95
N LEU A 290 -8.11 -17.08 12.12
CA LEU A 290 -7.90 -15.79 12.78
C LEU A 290 -7.76 -15.90 14.31
N GLU A 291 -8.16 -17.02 14.90
CA GLU A 291 -8.17 -17.23 16.35
C GLU A 291 -6.83 -17.76 16.86
N ASN A 292 -6.09 -18.50 16.03
CA ASN A 292 -4.84 -19.16 16.42
C ASN A 292 -3.66 -18.84 15.49
N TRP A 293 -3.77 -17.84 14.61
CA TRP A 293 -2.66 -17.49 13.72
C TRP A 293 -1.41 -17.07 14.50
N GLU A 294 -1.56 -16.46 15.69
CA GLU A 294 -0.46 -16.12 16.59
C GLU A 294 0.34 -17.35 17.00
N GLU A 295 -0.33 -18.45 17.40
CA GLU A 295 0.30 -19.72 17.77
C GLU A 295 1.05 -20.35 16.59
N VAL A 296 0.43 -20.31 15.41
CA VAL A 296 1.07 -20.80 14.17
C VAL A 296 2.25 -19.90 13.79
N ALA A 297 2.16 -18.59 14.03
CA ALA A 297 3.19 -17.61 13.71
C ALA A 297 4.40 -17.66 14.66
N ALA A 298 4.24 -18.17 15.89
CA ALA A 298 5.33 -18.36 16.84
C ALA A 298 6.42 -19.29 16.27
N ASP A 299 6.02 -20.37 15.59
CA ASP A 299 6.93 -21.25 14.87
C ASP A 299 7.17 -20.76 13.43
N ARG A 300 8.42 -20.37 13.13
CA ARG A 300 8.81 -19.85 11.81
C ARG A 300 8.62 -20.86 10.68
N SER A 301 8.89 -22.14 10.91
CA SER A 301 8.78 -23.21 9.91
C SER A 301 7.32 -23.56 9.65
N ARG A 302 6.53 -23.73 10.72
CA ARG A 302 5.08 -23.96 10.64
C ARG A 302 4.35 -22.80 9.96
N TRP A 303 4.72 -21.56 10.30
CA TRP A 303 4.19 -20.37 9.64
C TRP A 303 4.53 -20.34 8.15
N ARG A 304 5.79 -20.61 7.78
CA ARG A 304 6.23 -20.63 6.38
C ARG A 304 5.40 -21.64 5.58
N SER A 305 5.26 -22.87 6.08
CA SER A 305 4.45 -23.92 5.44
C SER A 305 2.99 -23.47 5.26
N THR A 306 2.39 -22.90 6.32
CA THR A 306 1.00 -22.44 6.31
C THR A 306 0.77 -21.32 5.30
N VAL A 307 1.69 -20.35 5.21
CA VAL A 307 1.62 -19.27 4.22
C VAL A 307 1.78 -19.81 2.81
N GLN A 308 2.70 -20.74 2.56
CA GLN A 308 2.88 -21.35 1.22
C GLN A 308 1.62 -22.10 0.77
N GLY A 309 1.05 -22.94 1.63
CA GLY A 309 -0.23 -23.59 1.34
C GLY A 309 -1.37 -22.58 1.10
N GLY A 310 -1.37 -21.47 1.85
CA GLY A 310 -2.30 -20.36 1.64
C GLY A 310 -2.15 -19.66 0.28
N VAL A 311 -0.90 -19.47 -0.18
CA VAL A 311 -0.59 -18.91 -1.51
C VAL A 311 -1.10 -19.83 -2.61
N GLU A 312 -0.86 -21.14 -2.50
CA GLU A 312 -1.31 -22.13 -3.48
C GLU A 312 -2.83 -22.16 -3.59
N ARG A 313 -3.54 -22.27 -2.45
CA ARG A 313 -5.00 -22.24 -2.41
C ARG A 313 -5.56 -20.94 -2.98
N TYR A 314 -4.96 -19.81 -2.64
CA TYR A 314 -5.34 -18.50 -3.18
C TYR A 314 -5.16 -18.43 -4.70
N ARG A 315 -4.01 -18.91 -5.21
CA ARG A 315 -3.70 -18.96 -6.65
C ARG A 315 -4.73 -19.80 -7.39
N THR A 316 -5.03 -21.01 -6.92
CA THR A 316 -6.03 -21.89 -7.53
C THR A 316 -7.40 -21.22 -7.62
N ARG A 317 -7.91 -20.65 -6.51
CA ARG A 317 -9.19 -19.92 -6.50
C ARG A 317 -9.17 -18.69 -7.40
N TRP A 318 -8.05 -17.98 -7.46
CA TRP A 318 -7.93 -16.79 -8.31
C TRP A 318 -7.98 -17.17 -9.80
N THR A 319 -7.22 -18.19 -10.21
CA THR A 319 -7.22 -18.71 -11.58
C THR A 319 -8.60 -19.20 -11.98
N GLN A 320 -9.27 -20.00 -11.15
CA GLN A 320 -10.65 -20.45 -11.39
C GLN A 320 -11.62 -19.29 -11.63
N ARG A 321 -11.56 -18.25 -10.77
CA ARG A 321 -12.41 -17.06 -10.93
C ARG A 321 -12.13 -16.31 -12.22
N GLU A 322 -10.87 -16.17 -12.64
CA GLU A 322 -10.53 -15.51 -13.90
C GLU A 322 -10.99 -16.33 -15.12
N THR A 323 -10.87 -17.66 -15.06
CA THR A 323 -11.40 -18.57 -16.09
C THR A 323 -12.92 -18.45 -16.20
N GLN A 324 -13.64 -18.51 -15.07
CA GLN A 324 -15.10 -18.35 -15.05
C GLN A 324 -15.52 -16.96 -15.57
N ARG A 325 -14.82 -15.89 -15.18
CA ARG A 325 -15.07 -14.54 -15.70
C ARG A 325 -14.83 -14.43 -17.21
N ARG A 326 -13.88 -15.21 -17.75
CA ARG A 326 -13.65 -15.26 -19.19
C ARG A 326 -14.77 -16.04 -19.88
N GLN A 327 -15.15 -17.21 -19.36
CA GLN A 327 -16.26 -18.01 -19.87
C GLN A 327 -17.55 -17.18 -19.90
N ARG A 328 -17.91 -16.47 -18.83
CA ARG A 328 -19.10 -15.59 -18.80
C ARG A 328 -19.07 -14.46 -19.82
N ARG A 329 -17.89 -13.95 -20.18
CA ARG A 329 -17.73 -12.91 -21.20
C ARG A 329 -17.85 -13.43 -22.64
N HIS A 330 -17.58 -14.71 -22.83
CA HIS A 330 -17.67 -15.38 -24.13
C HIS A 330 -18.86 -16.34 -24.21
N ALA A 331 -19.68 -16.40 -23.16
CA ALA A 331 -20.90 -17.18 -23.18
C ALA A 331 -21.82 -16.55 -24.23
N PRO A 332 -22.39 -17.35 -25.15
CA PRO A 332 -23.41 -16.85 -26.05
C PRO A 332 -24.55 -16.27 -25.21
N ASP A 333 -25.10 -15.14 -25.65
CA ASP A 333 -26.20 -14.50 -24.95
C ASP A 333 -27.41 -15.46 -25.04
N GLN A 334 -27.80 -16.06 -23.92
CA GLN A 334 -28.92 -17.01 -23.86
C GLN A 334 -30.29 -16.32 -24.05
N GLN A 335 -30.30 -15.08 -24.54
CA GLN A 335 -31.47 -14.29 -24.91
C GLN A 335 -31.40 -13.77 -26.36
N GLU A 336 -30.79 -14.51 -27.28
CA GLU A 336 -31.13 -14.42 -28.72
C GLU A 336 -32.47 -15.15 -29.02
N GLY A 337 -33.49 -14.89 -28.21
CA GLY A 337 -34.87 -14.93 -28.67
C GLY A 337 -35.25 -13.47 -28.94
N GLU A 338 -35.75 -13.17 -30.14
CA GLU A 338 -36.09 -11.84 -30.66
C GLU A 338 -36.83 -10.92 -29.65
N ARG A 339 -36.12 -10.31 -28.70
CA ARG A 339 -36.68 -9.21 -27.92
C ARG A 339 -36.54 -7.95 -28.74
N GLN A 340 -37.51 -7.78 -29.63
CA GLN A 340 -37.71 -6.55 -30.37
C GLN A 340 -38.43 -5.57 -29.44
N PHE A 341 -37.72 -4.52 -29.03
CA PHE A 341 -38.26 -3.44 -28.21
C PHE A 341 -38.84 -2.38 -29.15
N GLN A 342 -40.15 -2.18 -29.13
CA GLN A 342 -40.81 -1.25 -30.05
C GLN A 342 -40.84 0.18 -29.48
N CYS A 343 -40.44 1.15 -30.31
CA CYS A 343 -40.57 2.58 -30.00
C CYS A 343 -42.03 2.98 -29.91
N THR A 344 -42.40 3.60 -28.79
CA THR A 344 -43.78 4.06 -28.55
C THR A 344 -44.19 5.24 -29.43
N TYR A 345 -43.24 5.96 -30.06
CA TYR A 345 -43.51 7.16 -30.86
C TYR A 345 -43.56 6.91 -32.37
N CYS A 346 -42.77 5.98 -32.91
CA CYS A 346 -42.70 5.71 -34.36
C CYS A 346 -42.83 4.23 -34.74
N GLY A 347 -43.05 3.35 -33.76
CA GLY A 347 -43.22 1.92 -34.00
C GLY A 347 -41.93 1.18 -34.39
N ARG A 348 -40.77 1.84 -34.44
CA ARG A 348 -39.49 1.22 -34.81
C ARG A 348 -39.06 0.16 -33.81
N LEU A 349 -38.69 -1.02 -34.32
CA LEU A 349 -38.19 -2.14 -33.51
C LEU A 349 -36.69 -2.02 -33.26
N CYS A 350 -36.31 -2.02 -31.99
CA CYS A 350 -34.94 -1.93 -31.51
C CYS A 350 -34.50 -3.28 -30.96
N ARG A 351 -33.28 -3.72 -31.31
CA ARG A 351 -32.74 -5.02 -30.88
C ARG A 351 -32.30 -5.07 -29.41
N ALA A 352 -32.24 -3.92 -28.74
CA ALA A 352 -31.84 -3.82 -27.34
C ALA A 352 -32.53 -2.64 -26.66
N ASN A 353 -32.87 -2.79 -25.37
CA ASN A 353 -33.54 -1.75 -24.58
C ASN A 353 -32.74 -0.44 -24.48
N ILE A 354 -31.40 -0.52 -24.36
CA ILE A 354 -30.55 0.68 -24.37
C ILE A 354 -30.65 1.42 -25.71
N GLY A 355 -30.75 0.67 -26.82
CA GLY A 355 -30.99 1.22 -28.15
C GLY A 355 -32.35 1.89 -28.27
N LEU A 356 -33.40 1.27 -27.70
CA LEU A 356 -34.74 1.86 -27.59
C LEU A 356 -34.71 3.19 -26.83
N ILE A 357 -34.11 3.23 -25.63
CA ILE A 357 -34.04 4.45 -24.81
C ILE A 357 -33.32 5.59 -25.54
N SER A 358 -32.21 5.29 -26.23
CA SER A 358 -31.48 6.30 -27.02
C SER A 358 -32.31 6.78 -28.20
N HIS A 359 -33.04 5.87 -28.86
CA HIS A 359 -33.88 6.19 -30.00
C HIS A 359 -35.12 7.00 -29.58
N GLU A 360 -35.85 6.59 -28.54
CA GLU A 360 -37.04 7.29 -28.04
C GLU A 360 -36.74 8.72 -27.61
N ARG A 361 -35.55 8.97 -27.04
CA ARG A 361 -35.11 10.34 -26.73
C ARG A 361 -35.02 11.21 -27.98
N LEU A 362 -34.51 10.68 -29.09
CA LEU A 362 -34.42 11.43 -30.35
C LEU A 362 -35.78 11.50 -31.05
N CYS A 363 -36.53 10.41 -31.01
CA CYS A 363 -37.84 10.29 -31.66
C CYS A 363 -38.89 11.21 -31.02
N ARG A 364 -38.82 11.42 -29.69
CA ARG A 364 -39.73 12.31 -28.94
C ARG A 364 -39.58 13.80 -29.34
N PHE A 365 -38.42 14.20 -29.85
CA PHE A 365 -38.14 15.60 -30.22
C PHE A 365 -38.01 15.81 -31.74
N GLY A 366 -38.07 14.75 -32.55
CA GLY A 366 -37.81 14.76 -34.00
C GLY A 366 -39.02 14.47 -34.88
N GLY A 367 -40.24 14.70 -34.40
CA GLY A 367 -41.47 14.58 -35.18
C GLY A 367 -41.63 15.72 -36.19
N ASN A 368 -40.83 15.72 -37.26
CA ASN A 368 -41.12 16.23 -38.60
C ASN A 368 -39.81 16.38 -39.37
N GLN A 369 -39.57 15.48 -40.34
CA GLN A 369 -39.14 15.80 -41.70
C GLN A 369 -38.61 14.55 -42.44
N LEU A 370 -39.35 14.19 -43.48
CA LEU A 370 -38.93 13.81 -44.83
C LEU A 370 -39.63 12.54 -45.32
N GLY A 371 -40.74 12.77 -46.02
CA GLY A 371 -41.07 11.93 -47.16
C GLY A 371 -40.09 12.18 -48.29
N LEU A 372 -39.63 11.07 -48.87
CA LEU A 372 -39.50 10.83 -50.30
C LEU A 372 -39.56 9.31 -50.49
#